data_AF-A0A3E2GRT5-F1
#
_entry.id   AF-A0A3E2GRT5-F1
#
_cell.length_a   1.000
_cell.length_b   1.000
_cell.length_c   1.000
_cell.angle_alpha   90.00
_cell.angle_beta   90.00
_cell.angle_gamma   90.00
#
_symmetry.space_group_name_H-M   'P 1'
#
loop_
_entity.id
_entity.type
_entity.pdbx_description
1 polymer ?
#
loop_
_entity_poly.entity_id
_entity_poly.type
_entity_poly.pdbx_seq_one_letter_code
_entity_poly.pdbx_strand_id
1 'polypeptide(L)'
;MMTPGRPPPEKSGLAVRGGHTERGALLVWSVDKQRLPNPEPESRLFFGASTDLDHVSKIDDLEKQVQQLQSILNKYGSALAPATPEDTTWARLGLDQTTLEQTPLNQPTIDPVAVTEEPPFDPSPARDDQPSMPMPQIIPPFGFGFFDQWSPNAHRSPTAVSGSHDLKAWSLTSGAPTPRSTGTVSLSSSQITFLFQTYFEHYHPFFSLLDVSKTPDAYYKDSSLLFWTIIGVASRRYREDLTLLPALSKNILDMVWNTISSPPLTLYELQALLILASWPFASSSIWKDSTLFICSTAMNAAMLLGLHHCGNGEGFSRDTKYRIDDTARRVMIMTWAGCNIVAEHVPRLGYFNSVIQQACSPENPLFLPDDLHRQLVVQSISDRVTNVMSSCAADSVGLPFEADRLNFMMAMEAELDMLEGDAANDISAYHIYLISVRLHLLAYHFLDTSIAESRREGVLKAYRTAVDLMSRFNERDEASDVFPHVPMYLARTILTVASVLVKVLFSDYADAVDFPEGKRLFNSAIIALRRSSIENNDITGRSAEILTQLWTMYSTRRPRSTYLRVNGRLAASVIFDSLLDWREGFEESHDSRTPATVPPSSEEMQPSFRG
;
A
#
# COMPACT_ATOMS: atom_id res chain seq x y z
N MET A 1 6.64 80.93 -2.40
CA MET A 1 7.73 81.27 -3.34
C MET A 1 8.82 80.23 -3.17
N MET A 2 9.45 79.66 -4.20
CA MET A 2 9.06 79.48 -5.61
C MET A 2 9.92 78.33 -6.18
N THR A 3 9.31 77.46 -6.97
CA THR A 3 9.86 76.50 -7.96
C THR A 3 11.38 76.45 -8.23
N PRO A 4 11.89 75.25 -8.54
CA PRO A 4 12.49 75.01 -9.87
C PRO A 4 11.59 74.17 -10.78
N GLY A 5 11.60 74.47 -12.08
CA GLY A 5 10.70 73.91 -13.08
C GLY A 5 11.19 72.65 -13.82
N ARG A 6 10.24 71.99 -14.49
CA ARG A 6 10.33 70.75 -15.28
C ARG A 6 10.67 71.08 -16.77
N PRO A 7 10.95 70.09 -17.66
CA PRO A 7 9.86 69.29 -18.25
C PRO A 7 10.15 67.76 -18.46
N PRO A 8 9.09 66.93 -18.62
CA PRO A 8 9.12 65.48 -18.94
C PRO A 8 8.81 65.24 -20.45
N PRO A 9 8.51 64.01 -20.99
CA PRO A 9 8.20 62.70 -20.36
C PRO A 9 8.83 61.47 -21.10
N GLU A 10 8.34 60.20 -21.17
CA GLU A 10 7.12 59.46 -20.72
C GLU A 10 7.38 57.93 -20.46
N LYS A 11 6.46 57.28 -19.72
CA LYS A 11 5.97 55.87 -19.75
C LYS A 11 6.87 54.59 -19.66
N SER A 12 6.51 53.76 -18.65
CA SER A 12 6.45 52.25 -18.58
C SER A 12 7.68 51.38 -18.93
N GLY A 13 7.91 50.18 -18.37
CA GLY A 13 7.17 49.37 -17.39
C GLY A 13 7.29 47.85 -17.66
N LEU A 14 7.66 47.05 -16.65
CA LEU A 14 7.73 45.57 -16.58
C LEU A 14 8.88 44.78 -17.30
N ALA A 15 9.64 44.07 -16.45
CA ALA A 15 9.83 42.60 -16.43
C ALA A 15 10.91 41.85 -17.26
N VAL A 16 11.22 40.66 -16.71
CA VAL A 16 11.95 39.48 -17.24
C VAL A 16 13.49 39.57 -17.37
N ARG A 17 14.18 38.83 -16.48
CA ARG A 17 15.50 38.22 -16.77
C ARG A 17 15.29 36.73 -17.07
N GLY A 18 15.64 36.31 -18.28
CA GLY A 18 15.96 34.90 -18.55
C GLY A 18 17.29 34.51 -17.89
N GLY A 19 17.73 33.25 -17.91
CA GLY A 19 17.16 32.11 -18.60
C GLY A 19 18.30 31.18 -19.00
N HIS A 20 18.53 30.11 -18.24
CA HIS A 20 19.52 29.09 -18.57
C HIS A 20 18.82 27.79 -18.96
N THR A 21 19.13 27.34 -20.18
CA THR A 21 18.57 26.16 -20.83
C THR A 21 19.28 24.89 -20.35
N GLU A 22 18.54 24.00 -19.69
CA GLU A 22 18.98 22.61 -19.54
C GLU A 22 18.93 21.90 -20.89
N ARG A 23 20.08 21.40 -21.35
CA ARG A 23 20.15 20.40 -22.41
C ARG A 23 20.27 19.03 -21.76
N GLY A 24 19.25 18.19 -21.94
CA GLY A 24 19.33 16.79 -21.54
C GLY A 24 20.46 16.06 -22.28
N ALA A 25 21.26 15.32 -21.53
CA ALA A 25 22.29 14.42 -22.07
C ALA A 25 21.97 12.98 -21.65
N LEU A 26 21.64 12.14 -22.63
CA LEU A 26 21.62 10.69 -22.46
C LEU A 26 23.05 10.20 -22.24
N LEU A 27 23.29 9.45 -21.15
CA LEU A 27 24.53 8.72 -20.93
C LEU A 27 24.28 7.22 -21.03
N VAL A 28 24.70 6.66 -22.16
CA VAL A 28 24.80 5.22 -22.41
C VAL A 28 25.99 4.69 -21.60
N TRP A 29 25.79 3.64 -20.81
CA TRP A 29 26.89 2.94 -20.13
C TRP A 29 27.61 2.00 -21.09
N SER A 30 28.87 2.29 -21.37
CA SER A 30 29.81 1.35 -22.00
C SER A 30 30.46 0.49 -20.91
N VAL A 31 30.47 -0.83 -21.08
CA VAL A 31 31.10 -1.77 -20.14
C VAL A 31 32.51 -2.11 -20.62
N ASP A 32 33.51 -1.43 -20.07
CA ASP A 32 34.91 -1.73 -20.36
C ASP A 32 35.44 -2.87 -19.45
N LYS A 33 35.75 -4.02 -20.05
CA LYS A 33 36.29 -5.20 -19.34
C LYS A 33 37.79 -5.04 -19.11
N GLN A 34 38.21 -4.75 -17.88
CA GLN A 34 39.63 -4.87 -17.53
C GLN A 34 40.07 -6.35 -17.45
N ARG A 35 41.29 -6.60 -17.92
CA ARG A 35 41.88 -7.94 -18.08
C ARG A 35 42.44 -8.46 -16.75
N LEU A 36 42.18 -9.73 -16.44
CA LEU A 36 43.02 -10.53 -15.54
C LEU A 36 44.06 -11.32 -16.36
N PRO A 37 45.26 -11.57 -15.81
CA PRO A 37 46.34 -12.25 -16.53
C PRO A 37 46.14 -13.78 -16.59
N ASN A 38 46.66 -14.36 -17.67
CA ASN A 38 46.51 -15.75 -18.07
C ASN A 38 47.63 -16.64 -17.47
N PRO A 39 47.34 -17.86 -16.99
CA PRO A 39 48.30 -18.95 -16.91
C PRO A 39 48.03 -20.00 -18.01
N GLU A 40 48.96 -20.14 -18.94
CA GLU A 40 49.04 -21.26 -19.91
C GLU A 40 50.03 -22.34 -19.40
N PRO A 41 50.06 -23.55 -20.01
CA PRO A 41 48.94 -24.35 -20.54
C PRO A 41 49.08 -25.85 -20.14
N GLU A 42 48.03 -26.68 -20.35
CA GLU A 42 48.17 -28.00 -21.03
C GLU A 42 46.85 -28.78 -21.19
N SER A 43 46.81 -29.65 -22.22
CA SER A 43 45.78 -30.66 -22.56
C SER A 43 44.36 -30.19 -22.96
N ARG A 44 44.13 -30.20 -24.29
CA ARG A 44 42.84 -30.02 -24.98
C ARG A 44 41.92 -31.24 -24.81
N LEU A 45 40.60 -31.04 -24.96
CA LEU A 45 39.72 -31.80 -25.88
C LEU A 45 38.39 -31.06 -26.12
N PHE A 46 37.66 -31.40 -27.19
CA PHE A 46 36.73 -30.51 -27.93
C PHE A 46 35.21 -30.67 -27.65
N PHE A 47 34.44 -29.70 -28.20
CA PHE A 47 32.97 -29.54 -28.41
C PHE A 47 32.33 -28.47 -27.50
N GLY A 48 31.60 -27.45 -27.99
CA GLY A 48 31.31 -26.95 -29.35
C GLY A 48 30.35 -25.75 -29.25
N ALA A 49 30.57 -24.66 -30.01
CA ALA A 49 29.91 -23.36 -29.77
C ALA A 49 28.59 -23.14 -30.55
N SER A 50 27.55 -22.61 -29.90
CA SER A 50 26.31 -22.13 -30.55
C SER A 50 25.43 -21.26 -29.63
N THR A 51 25.81 -19.99 -29.39
CA THR A 51 24.94 -18.99 -28.72
C THR A 51 25.16 -17.53 -29.18
N ASP A 52 26.38 -17.12 -29.52
CA ASP A 52 26.70 -15.68 -29.67
C ASP A 52 26.32 -15.04 -31.02
N LEU A 53 25.90 -15.83 -32.03
CA LEU A 53 25.57 -15.32 -33.36
C LEU A 53 24.15 -14.72 -33.46
N ASP A 54 23.18 -15.23 -32.69
CA ASP A 54 21.78 -14.80 -32.76
C ASP A 54 21.53 -13.41 -32.15
N HIS A 55 22.37 -12.99 -31.22
CA HIS A 55 22.22 -11.69 -30.54
C HIS A 55 22.69 -10.52 -31.40
N VAL A 56 23.73 -10.70 -32.22
CA VAL A 56 24.22 -9.65 -33.14
C VAL A 56 23.22 -9.43 -34.28
N SER A 57 22.67 -10.52 -34.86
CA SER A 57 21.68 -10.45 -35.94
C SER A 57 20.42 -9.64 -35.57
N LYS A 58 19.96 -9.75 -34.31
CA LYS A 58 18.81 -8.99 -33.81
C LYS A 58 19.07 -7.50 -33.60
N ILE A 59 20.33 -7.11 -33.34
CA ILE A 59 20.71 -5.69 -33.19
C ILE A 59 20.73 -5.03 -34.57
N ASP A 60 21.36 -5.67 -35.57
CA ASP A 60 21.42 -5.17 -36.95
C ASP A 60 20.02 -4.98 -37.58
N ASP A 61 19.07 -5.87 -37.28
CA ASP A 61 17.69 -5.73 -37.78
C ASP A 61 16.89 -4.63 -37.07
N LEU A 62 17.15 -4.38 -35.78
CA LEU A 62 16.55 -3.25 -35.06
C LEU A 62 17.11 -1.91 -35.56
N GLU A 63 18.41 -1.81 -35.86
CA GLU A 63 19.01 -0.61 -36.44
C GLU A 63 18.42 -0.28 -37.82
N LYS A 64 18.22 -1.30 -38.68
CA LYS A 64 17.53 -1.12 -39.98
C LYS A 64 16.10 -0.61 -39.80
N GLN A 65 15.34 -1.14 -38.85
CA GLN A 65 13.96 -0.69 -38.59
C GLN A 65 13.93 0.78 -38.12
N VAL A 66 14.85 1.19 -37.25
CA VAL A 66 14.96 2.60 -36.80
C VAL A 66 15.32 3.52 -37.97
N GLN A 67 16.29 3.14 -38.81
CA GLN A 67 16.64 3.92 -40.01
C GLN A 67 15.49 4.01 -41.02
N GLN A 68 14.70 2.93 -41.17
CA GLN A 68 13.52 2.91 -42.04
C GLN A 68 12.41 3.82 -41.52
N LEU A 69 12.18 3.87 -40.20
CA LEU A 69 11.25 4.81 -39.57
C LEU A 69 11.70 6.26 -39.70
N GLN A 70 12.99 6.55 -39.52
CA GLN A 70 13.56 7.89 -39.74
C GLN A 70 13.47 8.33 -41.22
N SER A 71 13.70 7.41 -42.15
CA SER A 71 13.48 7.62 -43.59
C SER A 71 12.03 7.99 -43.89
N ILE A 72 11.06 7.27 -43.31
CA ILE A 72 9.63 7.58 -43.43
C ILE A 72 9.34 8.96 -42.82
N LEU A 73 9.83 9.25 -41.62
CA LEU A 73 9.60 10.54 -40.96
C LEU A 73 10.12 11.73 -41.80
N ASN A 74 11.31 11.61 -42.37
CA ASN A 74 11.89 12.62 -43.26
C ASN A 74 11.11 12.74 -44.59
N LYS A 75 10.52 11.64 -45.08
CA LYS A 75 9.71 11.63 -46.31
C LYS A 75 8.34 12.30 -46.14
N TYR A 76 7.80 12.35 -44.92
CA TYR A 76 6.58 13.09 -44.58
C TYR A 76 6.85 14.47 -43.96
N GLY A 77 8.07 14.72 -43.46
CA GLY A 77 8.46 15.97 -42.80
C GLY A 77 8.67 17.18 -43.72
N SER A 78 8.68 17.01 -45.05
CA SER A 78 8.88 18.11 -46.01
C SER A 78 7.58 18.77 -46.51
N ALA A 79 6.44 18.53 -45.85
CA ALA A 79 5.12 18.96 -46.29
C ALA A 79 4.42 19.98 -45.35
N LEU A 80 5.13 20.55 -44.36
CA LEU A 80 4.64 21.67 -43.56
C LEU A 80 5.53 22.90 -43.69
N ALA A 81 5.06 23.88 -44.46
CA ALA A 81 5.44 25.28 -44.31
C ALA A 81 4.67 25.89 -43.11
N PRO A 82 5.17 26.95 -42.45
CA PRO A 82 4.56 27.48 -41.24
C PRO A 82 3.23 28.19 -41.54
N ALA A 83 2.12 27.62 -41.06
CA ALA A 83 0.81 28.26 -41.08
C ALA A 83 0.62 29.19 -39.87
N THR A 84 -0.13 30.27 -40.08
CA THR A 84 -0.46 31.30 -39.08
C THR A 84 -1.44 30.78 -38.00
N PRO A 85 -1.51 31.42 -36.82
CA PRO A 85 -2.13 30.84 -35.63
C PRO A 85 -3.66 30.99 -35.58
N GLU A 86 -4.38 30.32 -36.48
CA GLU A 86 -5.86 30.18 -36.38
C GLU A 86 -6.38 28.74 -36.56
N ASP A 87 -5.61 27.81 -37.15
CA ASP A 87 -6.03 26.41 -37.34
C ASP A 87 -5.53 25.46 -36.23
N THR A 88 -6.14 25.54 -35.03
CA THR A 88 -6.07 24.42 -34.07
C THR A 88 -7.37 23.60 -34.10
N THR A 89 -7.22 22.30 -33.91
CA THR A 89 -8.21 21.25 -34.25
C THR A 89 -9.53 21.29 -33.44
N TRP A 90 -9.70 22.27 -32.57
CA TRP A 90 -10.86 22.46 -31.69
C TRP A 90 -12.13 22.90 -32.45
N ALA A 91 -11.99 23.64 -33.56
CA ALA A 91 -13.12 24.12 -34.36
C ALA A 91 -13.93 23.01 -35.08
N ARG A 92 -13.43 21.76 -35.13
CA ARG A 92 -14.13 20.63 -35.78
C ARG A 92 -15.03 19.81 -34.86
N LEU A 93 -15.07 20.11 -33.56
CA LEU A 93 -15.91 19.39 -32.59
C LEU A 93 -17.13 20.18 -32.08
N GLY A 94 -17.33 21.41 -32.55
CA GLY A 94 -18.61 22.13 -32.40
C GLY A 94 -19.05 22.47 -30.97
N LEU A 95 -18.14 22.42 -30.00
CA LEU A 95 -18.39 22.71 -28.58
C LEU A 95 -17.87 24.11 -28.23
N ASP A 96 -18.69 25.12 -28.47
CA ASP A 96 -18.36 26.51 -28.14
C ASP A 96 -18.87 26.88 -26.74
N GLN A 97 -17.96 27.28 -25.84
CA GLN A 97 -18.29 27.65 -24.45
C GLN A 97 -18.72 29.11 -24.32
N THR A 98 -19.89 29.51 -24.85
CA THR A 98 -20.60 30.72 -24.35
C THR A 98 -22.07 30.78 -24.76
N THR A 99 -22.99 30.23 -23.95
CA THR A 99 -24.28 30.89 -23.65
C THR A 99 -24.96 30.24 -22.43
N LEU A 100 -24.86 30.91 -21.28
CA LEU A 100 -25.83 30.75 -20.21
C LEU A 100 -26.95 31.77 -20.47
N GLU A 101 -28.20 31.32 -20.64
CA GLU A 101 -29.40 31.92 -20.03
C GLU A 101 -30.71 31.16 -20.39
N GLN A 102 -31.47 30.80 -19.33
CA GLN A 102 -32.95 30.82 -19.23
C GLN A 102 -33.85 29.87 -20.07
N THR A 103 -34.19 28.68 -19.49
CA THR A 103 -35.56 28.04 -19.36
C THR A 103 -36.48 27.74 -20.59
N PRO A 104 -37.52 26.86 -20.49
CA PRO A 104 -37.77 25.68 -19.63
C PRO A 104 -38.24 24.41 -20.41
N LEU A 105 -38.76 23.40 -19.69
CA LEU A 105 -39.26 22.07 -20.13
C LEU A 105 -39.84 21.92 -21.56
N ASN A 106 -39.47 20.79 -22.22
CA ASN A 106 -40.45 19.85 -22.82
C ASN A 106 -39.82 18.47 -23.13
N GLN A 107 -40.60 17.39 -22.95
CA GLN A 107 -40.24 16.02 -23.37
C GLN A 107 -40.51 15.80 -24.86
N PRO A 108 -39.78 14.90 -25.53
CA PRO A 108 -40.26 14.21 -26.72
C PRO A 108 -40.41 12.70 -26.54
N THR A 109 -41.52 12.21 -27.09
CA THR A 109 -42.06 10.85 -27.16
C THR A 109 -41.12 9.81 -27.80
N ILE A 110 -41.31 8.54 -27.41
CA ILE A 110 -40.72 7.34 -28.04
C ILE A 110 -41.52 6.97 -29.30
N ASP A 111 -40.86 6.48 -30.35
CA ASP A 111 -41.44 5.47 -31.26
C ASP A 111 -40.35 4.49 -31.77
N PRO A 112 -40.69 3.22 -32.09
CA PRO A 112 -39.71 2.13 -32.22
C PRO A 112 -39.39 1.73 -33.67
N VAL A 113 -38.18 1.17 -33.92
CA VAL A 113 -37.83 0.56 -35.21
C VAL A 113 -37.16 -0.82 -35.07
N ALA A 114 -37.91 -1.83 -35.53
CA ALA A 114 -37.54 -3.10 -36.17
C ALA A 114 -36.34 -3.96 -35.70
N VAL A 115 -36.67 -5.23 -35.44
CA VAL A 115 -35.77 -6.40 -35.36
C VAL A 115 -35.36 -6.85 -36.76
N THR A 116 -34.11 -7.32 -36.92
CA THR A 116 -33.69 -8.21 -38.02
C THR A 116 -32.84 -9.37 -37.49
N GLU A 117 -33.07 -10.57 -38.05
CA GLU A 117 -32.57 -11.86 -37.55
C GLU A 117 -31.19 -12.26 -38.09
N GLU A 118 -30.51 -13.18 -37.39
CA GLU A 118 -29.24 -13.82 -37.78
C GLU A 118 -29.41 -14.92 -38.84
N PRO A 119 -28.30 -15.37 -39.46
CA PRO A 119 -28.14 -16.78 -39.85
C PRO A 119 -26.94 -17.47 -39.13
N PRO A 120 -27.03 -18.79 -38.85
CA PRO A 120 -26.08 -19.52 -37.99
C PRO A 120 -24.98 -20.28 -38.75
N PHE A 121 -23.92 -20.74 -38.06
CA PHE A 121 -23.02 -21.80 -38.55
C PHE A 121 -22.41 -22.69 -37.42
N ASP A 122 -22.07 -23.92 -37.80
CA ASP A 122 -21.87 -25.14 -36.97
C ASP A 122 -20.48 -25.29 -36.25
N PRO A 123 -20.31 -26.28 -35.34
CA PRO A 123 -19.15 -26.38 -34.42
C PRO A 123 -18.09 -27.47 -34.73
N SER A 124 -16.98 -27.42 -33.96
CA SER A 124 -15.98 -28.49 -33.69
C SER A 124 -14.98 -28.87 -34.80
N PRO A 125 -13.83 -29.57 -34.51
CA PRO A 125 -13.47 -30.30 -33.28
C PRO A 125 -12.07 -29.99 -32.67
N ALA A 126 -11.75 -30.72 -31.58
CA ALA A 126 -10.53 -30.62 -30.76
C ALA A 126 -9.24 -31.19 -31.39
N ARG A 127 -8.09 -30.89 -30.75
CA ARG A 127 -6.85 -31.67 -30.86
C ARG A 127 -6.00 -31.61 -29.58
N ASP A 128 -5.56 -32.78 -29.13
CA ASP A 128 -4.68 -33.03 -27.99
C ASP A 128 -3.17 -32.93 -28.34
N ASP A 129 -2.35 -33.15 -27.30
CA ASP A 129 -0.94 -33.55 -27.27
C ASP A 129 0.15 -32.52 -27.62
N GLN A 130 0.97 -32.15 -26.61
CA GLN A 130 2.42 -32.46 -26.49
C GLN A 130 3.07 -31.78 -25.24
N PRO A 131 4.31 -32.12 -24.77
CA PRO A 131 4.44 -32.85 -23.49
C PRO A 131 5.27 -32.13 -22.40
N SER A 132 5.32 -32.76 -21.21
CA SER A 132 6.10 -32.33 -20.03
C SER A 132 7.60 -32.61 -20.12
N MET A 133 8.45 -31.69 -19.63
CA MET A 133 9.88 -31.85 -19.26
C MET A 133 10.34 -30.61 -18.41
N PRO A 134 11.52 -30.59 -17.73
CA PRO A 134 11.54 -30.58 -16.26
C PRO A 134 11.97 -29.26 -15.58
N MET A 135 11.74 -29.19 -14.26
CA MET A 135 12.15 -28.09 -13.36
C MET A 135 13.67 -28.01 -13.14
N PRO A 136 14.30 -26.84 -13.27
CA PRO A 136 15.63 -26.56 -12.72
C PRO A 136 15.58 -26.33 -11.21
N GLN A 137 16.61 -26.77 -10.48
CA GLN A 137 16.68 -26.65 -9.02
C GLN A 137 17.18 -25.28 -8.52
N ILE A 138 16.82 -24.99 -7.27
CA ILE A 138 17.17 -23.78 -6.52
C ILE A 138 18.63 -23.80 -6.08
N ILE A 139 19.34 -22.68 -6.23
CA ILE A 139 20.58 -22.38 -5.49
C ILE A 139 20.45 -20.96 -4.90
N PRO A 140 20.46 -20.78 -3.56
CA PRO A 140 20.52 -19.47 -2.94
C PRO A 140 21.97 -19.01 -2.72
N PRO A 141 22.34 -17.76 -3.01
CA PRO A 141 23.62 -17.22 -2.61
C PRO A 141 23.57 -16.69 -1.16
N PHE A 142 24.30 -17.39 -0.29
CA PHE A 142 25.05 -16.88 0.88
C PHE A 142 24.34 -15.97 1.89
N GLY A 143 24.04 -16.54 3.06
CA GLY A 143 23.86 -15.77 4.30
C GLY A 143 25.20 -15.45 4.98
N PHE A 144 25.21 -14.39 5.79
CA PHE A 144 26.20 -14.20 6.85
C PHE A 144 25.51 -14.43 8.19
N GLY A 145 25.99 -15.43 8.94
CA GLY A 145 25.46 -15.73 10.26
C GLY A 145 26.10 -14.89 11.35
N PHE A 146 25.29 -14.33 12.25
CA PHE A 146 25.63 -14.05 13.65
C PHE A 146 24.35 -14.12 14.49
N PHE A 147 24.47 -14.59 15.73
CA PHE A 147 23.39 -14.90 16.70
C PHE A 147 22.62 -16.21 16.51
N ASP A 148 23.32 -17.31 16.79
CA ASP A 148 22.76 -18.31 17.69
C ASP A 148 22.69 -17.75 19.13
N GLN A 149 21.66 -18.20 19.86
CA GLN A 149 21.50 -18.24 21.33
C GLN A 149 20.33 -17.43 21.91
N TRP A 150 19.09 -17.77 21.50
CA TRP A 150 17.90 -17.58 22.35
C TRP A 150 16.81 -18.63 22.08
N SER A 151 16.51 -19.48 23.06
CA SER A 151 15.30 -20.33 23.16
C SER A 151 15.28 -21.11 24.48
N PRO A 152 14.12 -21.55 25.00
CA PRO A 152 12.87 -20.80 25.13
C PRO A 152 12.15 -21.05 26.50
N ASN A 153 10.90 -20.59 26.62
CA ASN A 153 9.86 -20.95 27.61
C ASN A 153 9.85 -20.28 28.99
N ALA A 154 8.76 -19.54 29.24
CA ALA A 154 7.94 -19.70 30.44
C ALA A 154 6.46 -19.42 30.09
N HIS A 155 5.58 -20.40 30.32
CA HIS A 155 4.14 -20.23 30.09
C HIS A 155 3.48 -19.39 31.20
N ARG A 156 2.48 -18.59 30.83
CA ARG A 156 1.28 -18.43 31.66
C ARG A 156 0.08 -18.10 30.79
N SER A 157 -0.97 -18.92 30.84
CA SER A 157 -2.21 -18.68 30.12
C SER A 157 -3.00 -17.55 30.80
N PRO A 158 -3.39 -16.48 30.10
CA PRO A 158 -4.40 -15.54 30.59
C PRO A 158 -5.79 -16.14 30.36
N THR A 159 -6.61 -16.22 31.40
CA THR A 159 -8.05 -16.49 31.25
C THR A 159 -8.75 -15.29 30.64
N ALA A 160 -9.23 -15.43 29.41
CA ALA A 160 -9.96 -14.37 28.71
C ALA A 160 -11.34 -14.07 29.33
N VAL A 161 -11.54 -12.80 29.68
CA VAL A 161 -12.80 -12.14 30.07
C VAL A 161 -12.69 -10.74 29.46
N SER A 162 -13.60 -10.20 28.65
CA SER A 162 -15.05 -10.40 28.57
C SER A 162 -15.56 -10.40 27.12
N GLY A 163 -15.69 -11.59 26.51
CA GLY A 163 -16.37 -11.80 25.23
C GLY A 163 -16.82 -13.25 24.98
N SER A 164 -16.65 -14.12 25.98
CA SER A 164 -16.69 -15.57 25.81
C SER A 164 -18.10 -16.20 25.85
N HIS A 165 -19.16 -15.41 26.05
CA HIS A 165 -20.52 -15.93 26.17
C HIS A 165 -21.11 -16.34 24.80
N ASP A 166 -21.06 -15.46 23.81
CA ASP A 166 -21.59 -15.77 22.47
C ASP A 166 -20.71 -16.78 21.72
N LEU A 167 -19.39 -16.72 21.91
CA LEU A 167 -18.50 -17.76 21.39
C LEU A 167 -18.80 -19.12 22.06
N LYS A 168 -19.01 -19.23 23.38
CA LYS A 168 -19.38 -20.54 23.95
C LYS A 168 -20.75 -21.04 23.49
N ALA A 169 -21.64 -20.17 23.00
CA ALA A 169 -22.89 -20.58 22.37
C ALA A 169 -22.68 -21.18 20.95
N TRP A 170 -21.66 -20.74 20.21
CA TRP A 170 -21.34 -21.20 18.85
C TRP A 170 -21.10 -22.72 18.79
N SER A 171 -20.38 -23.27 19.79
CA SER A 171 -20.05 -24.70 19.86
C SER A 171 -21.15 -25.60 20.46
N LEU A 172 -22.18 -25.01 21.09
CA LEU A 172 -23.26 -25.74 21.77
C LEU A 172 -24.55 -25.83 20.96
N THR A 173 -24.71 -24.99 19.94
CA THR A 173 -25.96 -24.84 19.16
C THR A 173 -25.86 -25.30 17.71
N SER A 174 -24.65 -25.38 17.15
CA SER A 174 -24.40 -25.93 15.82
C SER A 174 -23.96 -27.39 15.89
N GLY A 175 -24.41 -28.20 14.93
CA GLY A 175 -23.81 -29.51 14.69
C GLY A 175 -22.33 -29.39 14.27
N ALA A 176 -21.56 -30.45 14.50
CA ALA A 176 -20.15 -30.50 14.11
C ALA A 176 -19.99 -30.26 12.59
N PRO A 177 -19.16 -29.31 12.13
CA PRO A 177 -19.09 -28.92 10.73
C PRO A 177 -18.58 -30.07 9.85
N THR A 178 -19.06 -30.12 8.62
CA THR A 178 -18.68 -31.15 7.64
C THR A 178 -17.19 -31.02 7.29
N PRO A 179 -16.38 -32.10 7.31
CA PRO A 179 -15.00 -32.06 6.81
C PRO A 179 -14.91 -31.55 5.37
N ARG A 180 -13.92 -30.70 5.08
CA ARG A 180 -13.74 -30.04 3.76
C ARG A 180 -12.33 -30.23 3.23
N SER A 181 -12.19 -30.22 1.91
CA SER A 181 -10.89 -30.28 1.22
C SER A 181 -10.82 -29.25 0.08
N THR A 182 -9.61 -28.75 -0.17
CA THR A 182 -9.30 -27.88 -1.31
C THR A 182 -7.87 -28.15 -1.80
N GLY A 183 -7.71 -28.40 -3.10
CA GLY A 183 -6.43 -28.84 -3.68
C GLY A 183 -5.87 -30.07 -2.96
N THR A 184 -4.69 -29.90 -2.35
CA THR A 184 -3.98 -30.93 -1.56
C THR A 184 -4.33 -30.93 -0.07
N VAL A 185 -5.15 -29.98 0.41
CA VAL A 185 -5.48 -29.80 1.83
C VAL A 185 -6.81 -30.50 2.15
N SER A 186 -6.85 -31.22 3.26
CA SER A 186 -8.07 -31.81 3.83
C SER A 186 -8.14 -31.49 5.32
N LEU A 187 -9.25 -30.92 5.78
CA LEU A 187 -9.46 -30.52 7.17
C LEU A 187 -10.61 -31.32 7.81
N SER A 188 -10.32 -31.84 8.99
CA SER A 188 -11.31 -32.47 9.86
C SER A 188 -12.29 -31.46 10.44
N SER A 189 -13.45 -31.95 10.89
CA SER A 189 -14.48 -31.15 11.57
C SER A 189 -13.90 -30.32 12.73
N SER A 190 -13.07 -30.93 13.59
CA SER A 190 -12.43 -30.27 14.73
C SER A 190 -11.44 -29.18 14.32
N GLN A 191 -10.70 -29.35 13.21
CA GLN A 191 -9.79 -28.32 12.70
C GLN A 191 -10.54 -27.12 12.12
N ILE A 192 -11.60 -27.36 11.35
CA ILE A 192 -12.50 -26.30 10.86
C ILE A 192 -13.08 -25.54 12.05
N THR A 193 -13.55 -26.27 13.06
CA THR A 193 -14.07 -25.70 14.31
C THR A 193 -13.06 -24.80 15.00
N PHE A 194 -11.84 -25.28 15.22
CA PHE A 194 -10.78 -24.53 15.90
C PHE A 194 -10.37 -23.26 15.12
N LEU A 195 -10.20 -23.37 13.80
CA LEU A 195 -9.77 -22.25 12.96
C LEU A 195 -10.87 -21.17 12.84
N PHE A 196 -12.14 -21.54 12.75
CA PHE A 196 -13.26 -20.58 12.79
C PHE A 196 -13.33 -19.83 14.13
N GLN A 197 -13.19 -20.52 15.27
CA GLN A 197 -13.12 -19.86 16.56
C GLN A 197 -11.91 -18.90 16.64
N THR A 198 -10.74 -19.35 16.19
CA THR A 198 -9.52 -18.53 16.18
C THR A 198 -9.70 -17.23 15.38
N TYR A 199 -10.40 -17.31 14.24
CA TYR A 199 -10.77 -16.13 13.44
C TYR A 199 -11.65 -15.14 14.22
N PHE A 200 -12.77 -15.61 14.76
CA PHE A 200 -13.74 -14.74 15.44
C PHE A 200 -13.23 -14.20 16.78
N GLU A 201 -12.32 -14.91 17.45
CA GLU A 201 -11.75 -14.51 18.74
C GLU A 201 -10.61 -13.48 18.59
N HIS A 202 -9.74 -13.61 17.57
CA HIS A 202 -8.51 -12.81 17.48
C HIS A 202 -8.44 -11.85 16.28
N TYR A 203 -9.14 -12.14 15.18
CA TYR A 203 -9.06 -11.35 13.93
C TYR A 203 -10.29 -10.48 13.71
N HIS A 204 -11.49 -11.04 13.88
CA HIS A 204 -12.76 -10.30 13.71
C HIS A 204 -12.86 -9.02 14.56
N PRO A 205 -12.35 -8.93 15.81
CA PRO A 205 -12.37 -7.68 16.59
C PRO A 205 -11.53 -6.52 16.04
N PHE A 206 -10.76 -6.73 14.97
CA PHE A 206 -10.08 -5.66 14.21
C PHE A 206 -10.85 -5.24 12.95
N PHE A 207 -11.78 -6.07 12.47
CA PHE A 207 -12.55 -5.81 11.26
C PHE A 207 -13.84 -6.64 11.28
N SER A 208 -14.87 -6.12 11.96
CA SER A 208 -16.13 -6.81 12.29
C SER A 208 -17.10 -6.90 11.09
N LEU A 209 -16.61 -7.42 9.96
CA LEU A 209 -17.35 -7.51 8.69
C LEU A 209 -18.32 -8.70 8.63
N LEU A 210 -18.07 -9.75 9.40
CA LEU A 210 -18.80 -11.03 9.33
C LEU A 210 -19.81 -11.21 10.46
N ASP A 211 -20.84 -12.02 10.19
CA ASP A 211 -21.88 -12.43 11.14
C ASP A 211 -21.39 -13.58 12.04
N VAL A 212 -21.18 -13.29 13.33
CA VAL A 212 -20.72 -14.26 14.33
C VAL A 212 -21.70 -15.42 14.55
N SER A 213 -22.99 -15.25 14.19
CA SER A 213 -24.02 -16.29 14.37
C SER A 213 -24.02 -17.36 13.26
N LYS A 214 -23.32 -17.14 12.14
CA LYS A 214 -23.27 -18.10 11.03
C LYS A 214 -22.31 -19.26 11.28
N THR A 215 -22.77 -20.46 10.94
CA THR A 215 -21.98 -21.69 11.06
C THR A 215 -20.94 -21.83 9.94
N PRO A 216 -19.84 -22.58 10.14
CA PRO A 216 -18.84 -22.81 9.09
C PRO A 216 -19.43 -23.44 7.81
N ASP A 217 -20.39 -24.36 7.95
CA ASP A 217 -21.06 -24.99 6.81
C ASP A 217 -22.00 -24.04 6.05
N ALA A 218 -22.61 -23.06 6.75
CA ALA A 218 -23.36 -21.98 6.09
C ALA A 218 -22.42 -21.08 5.26
N TYR A 219 -21.27 -20.69 5.83
CA TYR A 219 -20.23 -19.95 5.10
C TYR A 219 -19.72 -20.70 3.87
N TYR A 220 -19.45 -22.00 3.98
CA TYR A 220 -19.01 -22.82 2.84
C TYR A 220 -20.07 -22.88 1.72
N LYS A 221 -21.35 -22.97 2.10
CA LYS A 221 -22.48 -22.99 1.15
C LYS A 221 -22.66 -21.66 0.44
N ASP A 222 -22.48 -20.54 1.14
CA ASP A 222 -22.64 -19.19 0.61
C ASP A 222 -21.46 -18.77 -0.29
N SER A 223 -20.23 -19.07 0.12
CA SER A 223 -19.03 -18.93 -0.71
C SER A 223 -17.88 -19.79 -0.19
N SER A 224 -17.44 -20.74 -1.02
CA SER A 224 -16.24 -21.54 -0.78
C SER A 224 -15.00 -20.64 -0.60
N LEU A 225 -14.89 -19.56 -1.39
CA LEU A 225 -13.78 -18.60 -1.26
C LEU A 225 -13.77 -17.91 0.12
N LEU A 226 -14.92 -17.41 0.58
CA LEU A 226 -15.01 -16.78 1.91
C LEU A 226 -14.65 -17.75 3.04
N PHE A 227 -15.18 -18.97 2.99
CA PHE A 227 -14.84 -20.02 3.96
C PHE A 227 -13.34 -20.31 4.01
N TRP A 228 -12.70 -20.52 2.85
CA TRP A 228 -11.28 -20.82 2.81
C TRP A 228 -10.41 -19.60 3.17
N THR A 229 -10.83 -18.38 2.88
CA THR A 229 -10.15 -17.16 3.36
C THR A 229 -10.17 -17.04 4.88
N ILE A 230 -11.32 -17.29 5.54
CA ILE A 230 -11.43 -17.30 7.02
C ILE A 230 -10.42 -18.30 7.62
N ILE A 231 -10.40 -19.52 7.09
CA ILE A 231 -9.46 -20.57 7.49
C ILE A 231 -8.01 -20.17 7.20
N GLY A 232 -7.72 -19.59 6.03
CA GLY A 232 -6.39 -19.13 5.63
C GLY A 232 -5.84 -18.08 6.58
N VAL A 233 -6.63 -17.06 6.92
CA VAL A 233 -6.24 -16.01 7.88
C VAL A 233 -6.02 -16.59 9.28
N ALA A 234 -6.92 -17.46 9.77
CA ALA A 234 -6.75 -18.13 11.06
C ALA A 234 -5.51 -19.05 11.09
N SER A 235 -5.21 -19.73 9.99
CA SER A 235 -4.08 -20.67 9.89
C SER A 235 -2.70 -20.01 10.04
N ARG A 236 -2.61 -18.67 9.91
CA ARG A 236 -1.37 -17.89 10.08
C ARG A 236 -0.67 -18.13 11.43
N ARG A 237 -1.40 -18.60 12.45
CA ARG A 237 -0.87 -18.94 13.79
C ARG A 237 -1.14 -20.38 14.22
N TYR A 238 -1.55 -21.26 13.30
CA TYR A 238 -1.77 -22.67 13.58
C TYR A 238 -0.44 -23.41 13.78
N ARG A 239 -0.24 -23.98 14.98
CA ARG A 239 1.04 -24.60 15.38
C ARG A 239 1.09 -26.12 15.21
N GLU A 240 -0.05 -26.77 14.96
CA GLU A 240 -0.14 -28.24 14.85
C GLU A 240 0.33 -28.74 13.48
N ASP A 241 0.15 -27.94 12.42
CA ASP A 241 0.66 -28.21 11.08
C ASP A 241 1.23 -26.94 10.44
N LEU A 242 2.57 -26.89 10.34
CA LEU A 242 3.30 -25.77 9.74
C LEU A 242 3.25 -25.79 8.20
N THR A 243 2.81 -26.88 7.58
CA THR A 243 2.67 -27.01 6.12
C THR A 243 1.31 -26.53 5.62
N LEU A 244 0.33 -26.38 6.53
CA LEU A 244 -1.04 -25.98 6.22
C LEU A 244 -1.12 -24.60 5.57
N LEU A 245 -0.49 -23.57 6.15
CA LEU A 245 -0.57 -22.20 5.63
C LEU A 245 0.04 -22.09 4.21
N PRO A 246 1.26 -22.58 3.91
CA PRO A 246 1.81 -22.55 2.54
C PRO A 246 0.97 -23.32 1.51
N ALA A 247 0.31 -24.41 1.91
CA ALA A 247 -0.59 -25.16 1.03
C ALA A 247 -1.91 -24.40 0.78
N LEU A 248 -2.48 -23.79 1.83
CA LEU A 248 -3.68 -22.97 1.74
C LEU A 248 -3.45 -21.67 0.96
N SER A 249 -2.34 -20.96 1.20
CA SER A 249 -2.09 -19.64 0.60
C SER A 249 -2.08 -19.70 -0.92
N LYS A 250 -1.44 -20.72 -1.50
CA LYS A 250 -1.49 -20.99 -2.94
C LYS A 250 -2.92 -21.28 -3.41
N ASN A 251 -3.60 -22.26 -2.80
CA ASN A 251 -4.94 -22.67 -3.24
C ASN A 251 -5.96 -21.52 -3.14
N ILE A 252 -5.88 -20.70 -2.09
CA ILE A 252 -6.75 -19.53 -1.88
C ILE A 252 -6.44 -18.44 -2.90
N LEU A 253 -5.16 -18.15 -3.20
CA LEU A 253 -4.82 -17.19 -4.25
C LEU A 253 -5.26 -17.66 -5.64
N ASP A 254 -5.11 -18.95 -5.96
CA ASP A 254 -5.62 -19.53 -7.19
C ASP A 254 -7.17 -19.39 -7.26
N MET A 255 -7.88 -19.63 -6.16
CA MET A 255 -9.33 -19.36 -6.08
C MET A 255 -9.68 -17.88 -6.28
N VAL A 256 -8.96 -16.96 -5.62
CA VAL A 256 -9.16 -15.50 -5.75
C VAL A 256 -9.05 -15.07 -7.20
N TRP A 257 -7.99 -15.47 -7.90
CA TRP A 257 -7.79 -15.05 -9.30
C TRP A 257 -8.83 -15.67 -10.23
N ASN A 258 -9.22 -16.93 -10.04
CA ASN A 258 -10.30 -17.56 -10.82
C ASN A 258 -11.66 -16.86 -10.62
N THR A 259 -11.99 -16.46 -9.38
CA THR A 259 -13.19 -15.66 -9.07
C THR A 259 -13.11 -14.27 -9.72
N ILE A 260 -11.97 -13.59 -9.63
CA ILE A 260 -11.76 -12.26 -10.24
C ILE A 260 -11.88 -12.31 -11.77
N SER A 261 -11.43 -13.38 -12.41
CA SER A 261 -11.57 -13.60 -13.86
C SER A 261 -13.00 -13.95 -14.30
N SER A 262 -13.93 -14.20 -13.35
CA SER A 262 -15.29 -14.68 -13.62
C SER A 262 -16.39 -13.74 -13.08
N PRO A 263 -16.46 -12.46 -13.51
CA PRO A 263 -17.47 -11.52 -13.04
C PRO A 263 -18.90 -11.92 -13.46
N PRO A 264 -19.94 -11.50 -12.72
CA PRO A 264 -19.90 -10.61 -11.55
C PRO A 264 -19.56 -11.34 -10.24
N LEU A 265 -18.79 -10.70 -9.36
CA LEU A 265 -18.52 -11.20 -8.01
C LEU A 265 -19.76 -11.09 -7.11
N THR A 266 -19.91 -12.02 -6.18
CA THR A 266 -20.93 -11.99 -5.13
C THR A 266 -20.51 -11.17 -3.90
N LEU A 267 -21.47 -10.80 -3.04
CA LEU A 267 -21.19 -10.11 -1.77
C LEU A 267 -20.20 -10.88 -0.88
N TYR A 268 -20.33 -12.21 -0.80
CA TYR A 268 -19.46 -13.03 0.04
C TYR A 268 -18.04 -13.15 -0.52
N GLU A 269 -17.89 -13.16 -1.85
CA GLU A 269 -16.57 -13.09 -2.48
C GLU A 269 -15.92 -11.72 -2.26
N LEU A 270 -16.67 -10.62 -2.33
CA LEU A 270 -16.18 -9.30 -1.94
C LEU A 270 -15.68 -9.28 -0.49
N GLN A 271 -16.46 -9.82 0.45
CA GLN A 271 -16.04 -9.95 1.85
C GLN A 271 -14.74 -10.77 1.99
N ALA A 272 -14.59 -11.83 1.20
CA ALA A 272 -13.35 -12.62 1.16
C ALA A 272 -12.15 -11.81 0.67
N LEU A 273 -12.31 -11.02 -0.39
CA LEU A 273 -11.25 -10.12 -0.89
C LEU A 273 -10.85 -9.07 0.15
N LEU A 274 -11.83 -8.48 0.86
CA LEU A 274 -11.58 -7.46 1.90
C LEU A 274 -10.84 -8.02 3.12
N ILE A 275 -11.23 -9.21 3.58
CA ILE A 275 -10.54 -9.93 4.68
C ILE A 275 -9.12 -10.28 4.25
N LEU A 276 -8.92 -10.80 3.04
CA LEU A 276 -7.59 -11.15 2.54
C LEU A 276 -6.69 -9.93 2.33
N ALA A 277 -7.24 -8.79 1.90
CA ALA A 277 -6.50 -7.53 1.81
C ALA A 277 -6.12 -6.95 3.19
N SER A 278 -6.88 -7.27 4.24
CA SER A 278 -6.59 -6.86 5.62
C SER A 278 -5.47 -7.71 6.25
N TRP A 279 -5.42 -9.00 5.89
CA TRP A 279 -4.42 -9.98 6.33
C TRP A 279 -3.84 -10.77 5.15
N PRO A 280 -3.02 -10.13 4.29
CA PRO A 280 -2.44 -10.78 3.13
C PRO A 280 -1.48 -11.91 3.53
N PHE A 281 -1.32 -12.88 2.64
CA PHE A 281 -0.27 -13.89 2.75
C PHE A 281 1.13 -13.24 2.63
N ALA A 282 2.14 -13.95 3.12
CA ALA A 282 3.50 -13.43 3.15
C ALA A 282 4.02 -13.07 1.75
N SER A 283 4.67 -11.92 1.65
CA SER A 283 5.39 -11.48 0.46
C SER A 283 6.79 -11.03 0.85
N SER A 284 7.76 -11.34 -0.02
CA SER A 284 9.17 -10.93 0.14
C SER A 284 9.46 -9.49 -0.29
N SER A 285 8.48 -8.78 -0.86
CA SER A 285 8.64 -7.42 -1.38
C SER A 285 7.30 -6.69 -1.51
N ILE A 286 7.28 -5.40 -1.19
CA ILE A 286 6.13 -4.51 -1.43
C ILE A 286 5.72 -4.45 -2.91
N TRP A 287 6.65 -4.68 -3.83
CA TRP A 287 6.39 -4.73 -5.28
C TRP A 287 5.76 -6.05 -5.75
N LYS A 288 5.71 -7.07 -4.88
CA LYS A 288 5.05 -8.36 -5.10
C LYS A 288 3.76 -8.49 -4.28
N ASP A 289 3.38 -7.46 -3.53
CA ASP A 289 2.16 -7.43 -2.72
C ASP A 289 0.92 -7.31 -3.62
N SER A 290 0.03 -8.29 -3.59
CA SER A 290 -1.22 -8.29 -4.36
C SER A 290 -2.35 -7.49 -3.69
N THR A 291 -2.17 -7.03 -2.44
CA THR A 291 -3.19 -6.34 -1.64
C THR A 291 -3.84 -5.18 -2.38
N LEU A 292 -3.05 -4.36 -3.11
CA LEU A 292 -3.57 -3.24 -3.89
C LEU A 292 -4.54 -3.68 -4.99
N PHE A 293 -4.22 -4.75 -5.72
CA PHE A 293 -5.05 -5.28 -6.80
C PHE A 293 -6.32 -5.93 -6.26
N ILE A 294 -6.21 -6.71 -5.18
CA ILE A 294 -7.35 -7.33 -4.49
C ILE A 294 -8.32 -6.26 -3.99
N CYS A 295 -7.82 -5.22 -3.33
CA CYS A 295 -8.62 -4.10 -2.83
C CYS A 295 -9.26 -3.31 -3.99
N SER A 296 -8.51 -2.99 -5.04
CA SER A 296 -9.03 -2.29 -6.24
C SER A 296 -10.15 -3.07 -6.91
N THR A 297 -10.00 -4.39 -7.07
CA THR A 297 -11.02 -5.24 -7.69
C THR A 297 -12.26 -5.34 -6.80
N ALA A 298 -12.10 -5.50 -5.48
CA ALA A 298 -13.22 -5.50 -4.55
C ALA A 298 -14.01 -4.18 -4.61
N MET A 299 -13.32 -3.04 -4.65
CA MET A 299 -13.93 -1.72 -4.73
C MET A 299 -14.70 -1.51 -6.04
N ASN A 300 -14.09 -1.84 -7.18
CA ASN A 300 -14.71 -1.72 -8.50
C ASN A 300 -15.92 -2.66 -8.66
N ALA A 301 -15.84 -3.89 -8.16
CA ALA A 301 -16.95 -4.83 -8.20
C ALA A 301 -18.08 -4.44 -7.22
N ALA A 302 -17.77 -3.87 -6.05
CA ALA A 302 -18.77 -3.26 -5.16
C ALA A 302 -19.50 -2.08 -5.82
N MET A 303 -18.80 -1.26 -6.62
CA MET A 303 -19.44 -0.23 -7.42
C MET A 303 -20.33 -0.82 -8.52
N LEU A 304 -19.87 -1.84 -9.24
CA LEU A 304 -20.66 -2.54 -10.27
C LEU A 304 -21.96 -3.16 -9.72
N LEU A 305 -21.93 -3.70 -8.50
CA LEU A 305 -23.11 -4.21 -7.78
C LEU A 305 -24.02 -3.10 -7.21
N GLY A 306 -23.69 -1.82 -7.39
CA GLY A 306 -24.48 -0.71 -6.87
C GLY A 306 -24.41 -0.51 -5.35
N LEU A 307 -23.43 -1.11 -4.64
CA LEU A 307 -23.37 -1.05 -3.17
C LEU A 307 -23.23 0.39 -2.66
N HIS A 308 -22.53 1.23 -3.43
CA HIS A 308 -22.40 2.67 -3.22
C HIS A 308 -23.72 3.46 -3.19
N HIS A 309 -24.85 2.86 -3.60
CA HIS A 309 -26.21 3.42 -3.52
C HIS A 309 -27.14 2.69 -2.52
N CYS A 310 -26.61 1.70 -1.77
CA CYS A 310 -27.22 1.05 -0.58
C CYS A 310 -28.72 0.70 -0.65
N GLY A 311 -29.22 0.29 -1.81
CA GLY A 311 -30.58 -0.23 -1.99
C GLY A 311 -31.46 0.57 -2.95
N ASN A 312 -31.10 1.80 -3.33
CA ASN A 312 -31.74 2.54 -4.43
C ASN A 312 -31.26 2.02 -5.80
N GLY A 313 -31.17 0.71 -5.94
CA GLY A 313 -30.46 -0.01 -6.99
C GLY A 313 -31.31 -0.40 -8.21
N GLU A 314 -32.44 0.27 -8.46
CA GLU A 314 -33.34 -0.07 -9.58
C GLU A 314 -32.64 0.01 -10.96
N GLY A 315 -31.57 0.80 -11.08
CA GLY A 315 -30.70 0.87 -12.27
C GLY A 315 -29.47 -0.06 -12.25
N PHE A 316 -29.19 -0.78 -11.16
CA PHE A 316 -28.04 -1.70 -11.02
C PHE A 316 -28.44 -3.18 -11.01
N SER A 317 -29.69 -3.50 -10.65
CA SER A 317 -30.25 -4.85 -10.80
C SER A 317 -30.68 -5.11 -12.25
N ARG A 318 -30.31 -6.28 -12.80
CA ARG A 318 -30.85 -6.75 -14.10
C ARG A 318 -32.34 -7.09 -14.02
N ASP A 319 -32.86 -7.33 -12.81
CA ASP A 319 -34.26 -7.63 -12.54
C ASP A 319 -34.91 -6.50 -11.74
N THR A 320 -35.75 -5.70 -12.42
CA THR A 320 -36.49 -4.55 -11.84
C THR A 320 -37.57 -4.97 -10.83
N LYS A 321 -37.77 -6.27 -10.63
CA LYS A 321 -38.77 -6.84 -9.70
C LYS A 321 -38.16 -7.39 -8.40
N TYR A 322 -36.84 -7.48 -8.30
CA TYR A 322 -36.18 -8.05 -7.12
C TYR A 322 -36.07 -7.03 -5.99
N ARG A 323 -37.05 -7.03 -5.07
CA ARG A 323 -36.96 -6.26 -3.83
C ARG A 323 -35.91 -6.89 -2.92
N ILE A 324 -34.82 -6.16 -2.69
CA ILE A 324 -33.76 -6.54 -1.76
C ILE A 324 -34.31 -6.54 -0.33
N ASP A 325 -34.27 -7.70 0.35
CA ASP A 325 -34.64 -7.85 1.76
C ASP A 325 -33.79 -6.97 2.68
N ASP A 326 -34.33 -6.60 3.85
CA ASP A 326 -33.65 -5.78 4.85
C ASP A 326 -32.36 -6.43 5.39
N THR A 327 -32.31 -7.77 5.44
CA THR A 327 -31.09 -8.51 5.81
C THR A 327 -30.04 -8.43 4.71
N ALA A 328 -30.44 -8.65 3.46
CA ALA A 328 -29.53 -8.51 2.31
C ALA A 328 -28.99 -7.06 2.19
N ARG A 329 -29.85 -6.05 2.42
CA ARG A 329 -29.45 -4.64 2.40
C ARG A 329 -28.43 -4.30 3.49
N ARG A 330 -28.60 -4.83 4.71
CA ARG A 330 -27.60 -4.69 5.78
C ARG A 330 -26.25 -5.29 5.39
N VAL A 331 -26.23 -6.49 4.80
CA VAL A 331 -24.99 -7.11 4.30
C VAL A 331 -24.34 -6.26 3.20
N MET A 332 -25.13 -5.66 2.29
CA MET A 332 -24.63 -4.72 1.27
C MET A 332 -23.99 -3.48 1.90
N ILE A 333 -24.66 -2.83 2.86
CA ILE A 333 -24.15 -1.64 3.57
C ILE A 333 -22.86 -1.98 4.33
N MET A 334 -22.84 -3.08 5.11
CA MET A 334 -21.65 -3.53 5.83
C MET A 334 -20.48 -3.83 4.89
N THR A 335 -20.75 -4.45 3.74
CA THR A 335 -19.72 -4.73 2.73
C THR A 335 -19.20 -3.44 2.09
N TRP A 336 -20.06 -2.45 1.84
CA TRP A 336 -19.66 -1.13 1.33
C TRP A 336 -18.84 -0.31 2.34
N ALA A 337 -19.21 -0.34 3.62
CA ALA A 337 -18.41 0.20 4.72
C ALA A 337 -17.04 -0.50 4.79
N GLY A 338 -17.02 -1.83 4.72
CA GLY A 338 -15.81 -2.64 4.68
C GLY A 338 -14.90 -2.32 3.50
N CYS A 339 -15.47 -2.09 2.31
CA CYS A 339 -14.72 -1.61 1.14
C CYS A 339 -13.99 -0.30 1.44
N ASN A 340 -14.68 0.70 2.01
CA ASN A 340 -14.08 2.00 2.29
C ASN A 340 -13.04 1.96 3.42
N ILE A 341 -13.24 1.13 4.45
CA ILE A 341 -12.25 0.90 5.51
C ILE A 341 -10.95 0.32 4.94
N VAL A 342 -11.04 -0.76 4.15
CA VAL A 342 -9.85 -1.42 3.57
C VAL A 342 -9.21 -0.58 2.47
N ALA A 343 -9.99 0.21 1.74
CA ALA A 343 -9.51 1.10 0.69
C ALA A 343 -8.81 2.37 1.18
N GLU A 344 -8.98 2.75 2.45
CA GLU A 344 -8.14 3.78 3.12
C GLU A 344 -6.83 3.17 3.66
N HIS A 345 -6.84 1.89 4.05
CA HIS A 345 -5.63 1.17 4.48
C HIS A 345 -4.60 0.92 3.35
N VAL A 346 -4.96 1.23 2.11
CA VAL A 346 -4.13 1.13 0.90
C VAL A 346 -4.14 2.50 0.21
N PRO A 347 -3.00 3.07 -0.23
CA PRO A 347 -2.99 4.46 -0.70
C PRO A 347 -3.97 4.76 -1.84
N ARG A 348 -4.93 5.66 -1.58
CA ARG A 348 -5.83 6.32 -2.54
C ARG A 348 -6.82 5.39 -3.28
N LEU A 349 -7.58 4.57 -2.55
CA LEU A 349 -8.72 3.81 -3.13
C LEU A 349 -10.10 4.11 -2.51
N GLY A 350 -10.17 4.86 -1.40
CA GLY A 350 -11.43 5.20 -0.72
C GLY A 350 -12.41 5.98 -1.60
N TYR A 351 -13.71 5.79 -1.39
CA TYR A 351 -14.78 6.55 -2.06
C TYR A 351 -15.87 6.91 -1.05
N PHE A 352 -15.53 7.86 -0.16
CA PHE A 352 -16.37 8.36 0.92
C PHE A 352 -17.52 9.25 0.41
N ASN A 353 -18.45 8.61 -0.32
CA ASN A 353 -19.63 9.23 -0.92
C ASN A 353 -20.72 9.56 0.13
N SER A 354 -21.82 10.17 -0.30
CA SER A 354 -22.94 10.58 0.56
C SER A 354 -23.51 9.45 1.44
N VAL A 355 -23.50 8.21 0.93
CA VAL A 355 -23.92 7.01 1.67
C VAL A 355 -22.96 6.69 2.82
N ILE A 356 -21.65 6.78 2.60
CA ILE A 356 -20.68 6.62 3.69
C ILE A 356 -20.73 7.80 4.66
N GLN A 357 -20.92 9.03 4.19
CA GLN A 357 -21.11 10.19 5.07
C GLN A 357 -22.34 10.02 5.97
N GLN A 358 -23.45 9.50 5.45
CA GLN A 358 -24.62 9.12 6.25
C GLN A 358 -24.32 7.96 7.22
N ALA A 359 -23.52 6.98 6.80
CA ALA A 359 -23.09 5.88 7.66
C ALA A 359 -22.22 6.36 8.84
N CYS A 360 -21.37 7.37 8.62
CA CYS A 360 -20.52 7.98 9.64
C CYS A 360 -21.27 8.91 10.61
N SER A 361 -22.56 9.17 10.42
CA SER A 361 -23.34 10.03 11.33
C SER A 361 -23.38 9.44 12.75
N PRO A 362 -23.29 10.24 13.83
CA PRO A 362 -23.37 9.76 15.20
C PRO A 362 -24.63 8.95 15.52
N GLU A 363 -25.73 9.23 14.82
CA GLU A 363 -27.02 8.53 14.94
C GLU A 363 -27.01 7.11 14.33
N ASN A 364 -25.95 6.72 13.62
CA ASN A 364 -25.81 5.44 12.89
C ASN A 364 -27.11 5.02 12.17
N PRO A 365 -27.66 5.85 11.27
CA PRO A 365 -29.00 5.65 10.68
C PRO A 365 -29.09 4.41 9.77
N LEU A 366 -27.95 3.80 9.42
CA LEU A 366 -27.88 2.56 8.64
C LEU A 366 -27.73 1.30 9.50
N PHE A 367 -27.72 1.42 10.83
CA PHE A 367 -27.64 0.32 11.80
C PHE A 367 -26.44 -0.61 11.54
N LEU A 368 -25.26 -0.03 11.29
CA LEU A 368 -24.00 -0.77 11.25
C LEU A 368 -23.67 -1.31 12.66
N PRO A 369 -23.00 -2.47 12.80
CA PRO A 369 -22.48 -2.93 14.08
C PRO A 369 -21.51 -1.89 14.67
N ASP A 370 -21.59 -1.63 15.98
CA ASP A 370 -20.91 -0.51 16.64
C ASP A 370 -19.40 -0.45 16.36
N ASP A 371 -18.69 -1.59 16.37
CA ASP A 371 -17.25 -1.64 16.06
C ASP A 371 -16.95 -1.25 14.60
N LEU A 372 -17.79 -1.68 13.67
CA LEU A 372 -17.63 -1.38 12.25
C LEU A 372 -18.03 0.08 11.94
N HIS A 373 -19.04 0.61 12.62
CA HIS A 373 -19.42 2.03 12.58
C HIS A 373 -18.29 2.91 13.11
N ARG A 374 -17.81 2.63 14.33
CA ARG A 374 -16.66 3.31 14.95
C ARG A 374 -15.43 3.29 14.03
N GLN A 375 -15.08 2.13 13.47
CA GLN A 375 -13.96 2.01 12.54
C GLN A 375 -14.15 2.84 11.26
N LEU A 376 -15.36 2.86 10.69
CA LEU A 376 -15.70 3.64 9.50
C LEU A 376 -15.56 5.16 9.75
N VAL A 377 -16.03 5.64 10.91
CA VAL A 377 -15.87 7.06 11.31
C VAL A 377 -14.40 7.45 11.35
N VAL A 378 -13.53 6.62 11.92
CA VAL A 378 -12.08 6.88 11.97
C VAL A 378 -11.46 6.91 10.57
N GLN A 379 -11.80 5.96 9.70
CA GLN A 379 -11.30 5.96 8.33
C GLN A 379 -11.83 7.14 7.51
N SER A 380 -13.04 7.64 7.79
CA SER A 380 -13.58 8.86 7.17
C SER A 380 -12.79 10.12 7.52
N ILE A 381 -12.20 10.19 8.72
CA ILE A 381 -11.29 11.28 9.08
C ILE A 381 -9.95 11.07 8.36
N SER A 382 -9.41 9.85 8.30
CA SER A 382 -8.17 9.54 7.57
C SER A 382 -8.27 9.87 6.06
N ASP A 383 -9.39 9.54 5.42
CA ASP A 383 -9.66 9.93 4.03
C ASP A 383 -9.69 11.45 3.86
N ARG A 384 -10.38 12.17 4.76
CA ARG A 384 -10.38 13.65 4.76
C ARG A 384 -8.99 14.24 4.96
N VAL A 385 -8.17 13.67 5.85
CA VAL A 385 -6.75 14.04 6.01
C VAL A 385 -6.03 13.85 4.68
N THR A 386 -6.08 12.66 4.09
CA THR A 386 -5.37 12.33 2.84
C THR A 386 -5.83 13.21 1.66
N ASN A 387 -7.13 13.44 1.52
CA ASN A 387 -7.71 14.22 0.42
C ASN A 387 -7.39 15.71 0.55
N VAL A 388 -7.54 16.31 1.73
CA VAL A 388 -7.16 17.72 1.96
C VAL A 388 -5.66 17.90 1.76
N MET A 389 -4.83 17.02 2.34
CA MET A 389 -3.37 17.11 2.25
C MET A 389 -2.80 16.77 0.87
N SER A 390 -3.61 16.30 -0.09
CA SER A 390 -3.16 16.05 -1.47
C SER A 390 -3.97 16.79 -2.54
N SER A 391 -4.68 17.84 -2.14
CA SER A 391 -5.61 18.61 -2.98
C SER A 391 -4.95 19.64 -3.92
N CYS A 392 -3.66 19.95 -3.75
CA CYS A 392 -3.03 21.07 -4.45
C CYS A 392 -2.33 20.64 -5.75
N ALA A 393 -2.98 20.82 -6.89
CA ALA A 393 -2.40 20.52 -8.20
C ALA A 393 -1.24 21.44 -8.63
N ALA A 394 -0.99 22.54 -7.90
CA ALA A 394 0.05 23.53 -8.21
C ALA A 394 1.41 23.24 -7.53
N ASP A 395 1.44 22.35 -6.54
CA ASP A 395 2.67 21.94 -5.86
C ASP A 395 3.19 20.60 -6.42
N SER A 396 4.52 20.45 -6.44
CA SER A 396 5.18 19.24 -6.95
C SER A 396 5.00 17.98 -6.07
N VAL A 397 4.64 18.16 -4.79
CA VAL A 397 4.34 17.09 -3.84
C VAL A 397 2.81 16.89 -3.70
N GLY A 398 2.02 17.89 -4.12
CA GLY A 398 0.56 17.91 -4.04
C GLY A 398 0.00 18.57 -2.77
N LEU A 399 0.85 19.17 -1.93
CA LEU A 399 0.47 19.68 -0.61
C LEU A 399 -0.21 21.07 -0.71
N PRO A 400 -1.21 21.36 0.13
CA PRO A 400 -1.70 22.74 0.33
C PRO A 400 -0.58 23.70 0.76
N PHE A 401 -0.83 25.02 0.65
CA PHE A 401 0.08 26.02 1.22
C PHE A 401 0.24 25.81 2.73
N GLU A 402 1.42 26.09 3.29
CA GLU A 402 1.78 25.75 4.69
C GLU A 402 0.82 26.39 5.72
N ALA A 403 0.35 27.62 5.47
CA ALA A 403 -0.64 28.29 6.33
C ALA A 403 -2.02 27.60 6.29
N ASP A 404 -2.51 27.23 5.11
CA ASP A 404 -3.79 26.53 4.96
C ASP A 404 -3.72 25.12 5.53
N ARG A 405 -2.61 24.40 5.28
CA ARG A 405 -2.32 23.10 5.88
C ARG A 405 -2.43 23.16 7.40
N LEU A 406 -1.78 24.12 8.06
CA LEU A 406 -1.83 24.25 9.52
C LEU A 406 -3.27 24.45 10.03
N ASN A 407 -4.07 25.28 9.35
CA ASN A 407 -5.48 25.48 9.70
C ASN A 407 -6.31 24.18 9.55
N PHE A 408 -6.08 23.42 8.46
CA PHE A 408 -6.74 22.13 8.27
C PHE A 408 -6.32 21.10 9.33
N MET A 409 -5.04 21.06 9.71
CA MET A 409 -4.54 20.19 10.79
C MET A 409 -5.22 20.52 12.11
N MET A 410 -5.21 21.79 12.53
CA MET A 410 -5.86 22.22 13.78
C MET A 410 -7.36 21.87 13.83
N ALA A 411 -8.08 21.99 12.71
CA ALA A 411 -9.50 21.64 12.65
C ALA A 411 -9.73 20.12 12.79
N MET A 412 -8.90 19.29 12.16
CA MET A 412 -8.98 17.82 12.25
C MET A 412 -8.50 17.29 13.61
N GLU A 413 -7.50 17.94 14.22
CA GLU A 413 -7.07 17.62 15.59
C GLU A 413 -8.19 17.88 16.60
N ALA A 414 -8.91 18.99 16.49
CA ALA A 414 -10.04 19.28 17.38
C ALA A 414 -11.19 18.25 17.27
N GLU A 415 -11.41 17.67 16.08
CA GLU A 415 -12.38 16.59 15.87
C GLU A 415 -11.90 15.25 16.47
N LEU A 416 -10.61 14.92 16.32
CA LEU A 416 -10.00 13.75 16.95
C LEU A 416 -10.01 13.86 18.49
N ASP A 417 -9.77 15.07 19.04
CA ASP A 417 -9.80 15.32 20.47
C ASP A 417 -11.21 15.13 21.06
N MET A 418 -12.29 15.43 20.32
CA MET A 418 -13.66 15.10 20.73
C MET A 418 -13.90 13.59 20.76
N LEU A 419 -13.57 12.87 19.68
CA LEU A 419 -13.78 11.42 19.58
C LEU A 419 -12.97 10.64 20.62
N GLU A 420 -11.76 11.08 20.95
CA GLU A 420 -10.96 10.46 22.01
C GLU A 420 -11.45 10.78 23.42
N GLY A 421 -12.09 11.93 23.63
CA GLY A 421 -12.80 12.24 24.87
C GLY A 421 -13.92 11.23 25.15
N ASP A 422 -14.70 10.90 24.11
CA ASP A 422 -15.74 9.86 24.18
C ASP A 422 -15.16 8.45 24.33
N ALA A 423 -13.97 8.20 23.75
CA ALA A 423 -13.27 6.91 23.80
C ALA A 423 -12.37 6.70 25.03
N ALA A 424 -12.34 7.62 26.00
CA ALA A 424 -11.30 7.67 27.04
C ALA A 424 -11.19 6.42 27.95
N ASN A 425 -12.23 5.58 28.02
CA ASN A 425 -12.25 4.31 28.75
C ASN A 425 -12.38 3.08 27.83
N ASP A 426 -12.27 3.24 26.51
CA ASP A 426 -12.43 2.15 25.56
C ASP A 426 -11.13 1.33 25.39
N ILE A 427 -11.23 0.02 25.64
CA ILE A 427 -10.14 -0.97 25.55
C ILE A 427 -10.20 -1.72 24.19
N SER A 428 -11.17 -1.38 23.33
CA SER A 428 -11.34 -1.99 22.01
C SER A 428 -10.23 -1.61 21.01
N ALA A 429 -10.30 -2.12 19.79
CA ALA A 429 -9.38 -1.72 18.72
C ALA A 429 -9.54 -0.25 18.31
N TYR A 430 -10.70 0.36 18.58
CA TYR A 430 -11.07 1.71 18.15
C TYR A 430 -10.07 2.78 18.61
N HIS A 431 -9.67 2.76 19.88
CA HIS A 431 -8.74 3.75 20.42
C HIS A 431 -7.36 3.69 19.73
N ILE A 432 -6.89 2.49 19.38
CA ILE A 432 -5.67 2.31 18.57
C ILE A 432 -5.84 2.89 17.16
N TYR A 433 -7.00 2.70 16.52
CA TYR A 433 -7.29 3.30 15.22
C TYR A 433 -7.35 4.84 15.28
N LEU A 434 -7.99 5.42 16.30
CA LEU A 434 -8.05 6.89 16.51
C LEU A 434 -6.65 7.51 16.59
N ILE A 435 -5.82 7.00 17.51
CA ILE A 435 -4.45 7.51 17.70
C ILE A 435 -3.59 7.25 16.45
N SER A 436 -3.84 6.15 15.72
CA SER A 436 -3.19 5.89 14.42
C SER A 436 -3.49 6.99 13.39
N VAL A 437 -4.74 7.47 13.33
CA VAL A 437 -5.12 8.58 12.43
C VAL A 437 -4.58 9.92 12.93
N ARG A 438 -4.49 10.16 14.26
CA ARG A 438 -3.76 11.34 14.76
C ARG A 438 -2.28 11.29 14.37
N LEU A 439 -1.62 10.12 14.46
CA LEU A 439 -0.23 9.99 14.02
C LEU A 439 -0.08 10.19 12.51
N HIS A 440 -1.03 9.71 11.71
CA HIS A 440 -1.11 9.99 10.26
C HIS A 440 -1.15 11.51 10.02
N LEU A 441 -2.06 12.22 10.68
CA LEU A 441 -2.19 13.68 10.57
C LEU A 441 -0.90 14.41 11.00
N LEU A 442 -0.36 14.11 12.17
CA LEU A 442 0.82 14.79 12.70
C LEU A 442 2.11 14.49 11.92
N ALA A 443 2.17 13.39 11.16
CA ALA A 443 3.31 13.09 10.29
C ALA A 443 3.50 14.13 9.17
N TYR A 444 2.46 14.89 8.79
CA TYR A 444 2.60 15.96 7.79
C TYR A 444 3.51 17.11 8.27
N HIS A 445 3.69 17.32 9.58
CA HIS A 445 4.64 18.32 10.09
C HIS A 445 6.10 18.05 9.71
N PHE A 446 6.47 16.80 9.41
CA PHE A 446 7.81 16.50 8.92
C PHE A 446 8.07 17.10 7.52
N LEU A 447 7.01 17.41 6.76
CA LEU A 447 7.04 18.00 5.42
C LEU A 447 7.03 19.54 5.42
N ASP A 448 6.73 20.18 6.57
CA ASP A 448 6.78 21.64 6.71
C ASP A 448 8.21 22.16 6.52
N THR A 449 8.37 23.36 5.94
CA THR A 449 9.71 23.92 5.65
C THR A 449 9.92 25.35 6.15
N SER A 450 8.88 26.17 6.29
CA SER A 450 9.04 27.60 6.53
C SER A 450 8.85 28.04 7.99
N ILE A 451 8.00 27.39 8.79
CA ILE A 451 7.72 27.80 10.17
C ILE A 451 8.44 26.91 11.19
N ALA A 452 9.73 27.17 11.41
CA ALA A 452 10.62 26.32 12.21
C ALA A 452 10.14 25.99 13.64
N GLU A 453 9.48 26.92 14.34
CA GLU A 453 8.98 26.71 15.71
C GLU A 453 7.66 25.91 15.74
N SER A 454 6.68 26.27 14.91
CA SER A 454 5.42 25.51 14.78
C SER A 454 5.68 24.08 14.31
N ARG A 455 6.58 23.91 13.32
CA ARG A 455 7.06 22.61 12.86
C ARG A 455 7.71 21.80 13.98
N ARG A 456 8.56 22.43 14.82
CA ARG A 456 9.20 21.75 15.95
C ARG A 456 8.17 21.22 16.94
N GLU A 457 7.19 22.04 17.34
CA GLU A 457 6.14 21.57 18.25
C GLU A 457 5.25 20.51 17.61
N GLY A 458 4.90 20.65 16.33
CA GLY A 458 4.16 19.64 15.56
C GLY A 458 4.87 18.27 15.48
N VAL A 459 6.19 18.27 15.23
CA VAL A 459 7.03 17.05 15.24
C VAL A 459 7.16 16.48 16.66
N LEU A 460 7.27 17.31 17.71
CA LEU A 460 7.26 16.85 19.09
C LEU A 460 5.89 16.29 19.49
N LYS A 461 4.78 16.85 19.00
CA LYS A 461 3.43 16.29 19.17
C LYS A 461 3.32 14.93 18.47
N ALA A 462 3.82 14.80 17.23
CA ALA A 462 3.90 13.52 16.52
C ALA A 462 4.69 12.46 17.32
N TYR A 463 5.81 12.84 17.94
CA TYR A 463 6.59 11.96 18.81
C TYR A 463 5.80 11.50 20.05
N ARG A 464 5.13 12.43 20.75
CA ARG A 464 4.29 12.11 21.92
C ARG A 464 3.15 11.15 21.53
N THR A 465 2.50 11.38 20.39
CA THR A 465 1.47 10.49 19.84
C THR A 465 2.03 9.11 19.46
N ALA A 466 3.25 9.02 18.92
CA ALA A 466 3.91 7.75 18.65
C ALA A 466 4.27 6.97 19.94
N VAL A 467 4.68 7.67 21.00
CA VAL A 467 4.94 7.12 22.34
C VAL A 467 3.66 6.56 22.97
N ASP A 468 2.57 7.33 22.95
CA ASP A 468 1.26 6.89 23.45
C ASP A 468 0.74 5.69 22.66
N LEU A 469 0.70 5.78 21.32
CA LEU A 469 0.24 4.69 20.44
C LEU A 469 0.99 3.37 20.70
N MET A 470 2.32 3.41 20.82
CA MET A 470 3.09 2.20 21.12
C MET A 470 2.80 1.66 22.53
N SER A 471 2.53 2.55 23.49
CA SER A 471 2.13 2.16 24.84
C SER A 471 0.77 1.48 24.84
N ARG A 472 -0.22 2.01 24.10
CA ARG A 472 -1.54 1.36 23.92
C ARG A 472 -1.46 0.01 23.22
N PHE A 473 -0.59 -0.11 22.22
CA PHE A 473 -0.30 -1.40 21.60
C PHE A 473 0.26 -2.42 22.62
N ASN A 474 1.19 -2.02 23.49
CA ASN A 474 1.74 -2.91 24.51
C ASN A 474 0.69 -3.28 25.58
N GLU A 475 -0.07 -2.31 26.10
CA GLU A 475 -1.16 -2.53 27.08
C GLU A 475 -2.18 -3.57 26.57
N ARG A 476 -2.55 -3.46 25.29
CA ARG A 476 -3.51 -4.38 24.66
C ARG A 476 -2.89 -5.75 24.33
N ASP A 477 -1.61 -5.80 24.02
CA ASP A 477 -0.88 -7.05 23.80
C ASP A 477 -0.68 -7.85 25.09
N GLU A 478 -0.39 -7.18 26.21
CA GLU A 478 -0.34 -7.81 27.54
C GLU A 478 -1.70 -8.40 27.95
N ALA A 479 -2.80 -7.80 27.50
CA ALA A 479 -4.16 -8.28 27.77
C ALA A 479 -4.63 -9.41 26.83
N SER A 480 -4.14 -9.49 25.59
CA SER A 480 -4.79 -10.32 24.54
C SER A 480 -3.88 -10.86 23.43
N ASP A 481 -2.54 -10.82 23.56
CA ASP A 481 -1.56 -11.33 22.58
C ASP A 481 -1.91 -10.88 21.15
N VAL A 482 -1.98 -9.57 20.92
CA VAL A 482 -2.56 -9.01 19.70
C VAL A 482 -1.60 -8.96 18.52
N PHE A 483 -0.28 -8.82 18.76
CA PHE A 483 0.70 -8.67 17.68
C PHE A 483 0.73 -9.84 16.66
N PRO A 484 0.52 -11.12 17.03
CA PRO A 484 0.36 -12.20 16.06
C PRO A 484 -0.83 -12.02 15.09
N HIS A 485 -1.84 -11.23 15.46
CA HIS A 485 -3.14 -11.15 14.79
C HIS A 485 -3.44 -9.79 14.13
N VAL A 486 -2.65 -8.73 14.40
CA VAL A 486 -2.91 -7.40 13.85
C VAL A 486 -3.04 -7.39 12.31
N PRO A 487 -3.96 -6.57 11.76
CA PRO A 487 -4.05 -6.34 10.32
C PRO A 487 -2.82 -5.60 9.80
N MET A 488 -2.53 -5.79 8.51
CA MET A 488 -1.32 -5.24 7.87
C MET A 488 -1.25 -3.71 7.95
N TYR A 489 -2.39 -3.02 8.00
CA TYR A 489 -2.46 -1.58 8.27
C TYR A 489 -1.81 -1.21 9.60
N LEU A 490 -2.21 -1.84 10.71
CA LEU A 490 -1.66 -1.54 12.03
C LEU A 490 -0.19 -1.94 12.15
N ALA A 491 0.24 -3.01 11.47
CA ALA A 491 1.66 -3.35 11.35
C ALA A 491 2.45 -2.24 10.61
N ARG A 492 1.90 -1.64 9.54
CA ARG A 492 2.49 -0.47 8.87
C ARG A 492 2.50 0.76 9.80
N THR A 493 1.48 0.96 10.64
CA THR A 493 1.48 2.05 11.64
C THR A 493 2.56 1.87 12.71
N ILE A 494 2.82 0.64 13.17
CA ILE A 494 3.94 0.35 14.09
C ILE A 494 5.30 0.69 13.44
N LEU A 495 5.44 0.49 12.12
CA LEU A 495 6.60 0.96 11.37
C LEU A 495 6.67 2.51 11.27
N THR A 496 5.53 3.20 11.12
CA THR A 496 5.46 4.68 11.22
C THR A 496 5.93 5.16 12.59
N VAL A 497 5.40 4.57 13.67
CA VAL A 497 5.79 4.83 15.07
C VAL A 497 7.30 4.70 15.22
N ALA A 498 7.89 3.56 14.84
CA ALA A 498 9.32 3.34 14.95
C ALA A 498 10.15 4.36 14.16
N SER A 499 9.68 4.74 12.97
CA SER A 499 10.32 5.74 12.10
C SER A 499 10.29 7.15 12.70
N VAL A 500 9.16 7.55 13.31
CA VAL A 500 9.02 8.82 14.05
C VAL A 500 9.92 8.84 15.28
N LEU A 501 9.87 7.78 16.11
CA LEU A 501 10.70 7.66 17.32
C LEU A 501 12.19 7.80 16.97
N VAL A 502 12.70 7.00 16.03
CA VAL A 502 14.14 6.99 15.71
C VAL A 502 14.61 8.28 15.05
N LYS A 503 13.78 8.94 14.23
CA LYS A 503 14.14 10.24 13.66
C LYS A 503 14.21 11.34 14.73
N VAL A 504 13.26 11.41 15.67
CA VAL A 504 13.27 12.45 16.70
C VAL A 504 14.38 12.22 17.73
N LEU A 505 14.56 10.98 18.21
CA LEU A 505 15.57 10.60 19.22
C LEU A 505 17.01 10.90 18.83
N PHE A 506 17.32 10.94 17.53
CA PHE A 506 18.66 11.20 17.01
C PHE A 506 18.76 12.52 16.23
N SER A 507 17.87 13.47 16.52
CA SER A 507 17.85 14.79 15.86
C SER A 507 18.18 15.95 16.79
N ASP A 508 18.18 17.17 16.23
CA ASP A 508 18.26 18.44 16.97
C ASP A 508 17.10 18.68 17.96
N TYR A 509 16.13 17.76 18.02
CA TYR A 509 15.01 17.76 18.98
C TYR A 509 15.21 16.74 20.13
N ALA A 510 16.31 15.98 20.14
CA ALA A 510 16.58 14.95 21.15
C ALA A 510 16.57 15.49 22.60
N ASP A 511 17.05 16.71 22.84
CA ASP A 511 17.07 17.36 24.16
C ASP A 511 15.66 17.69 24.71
N ALA A 512 14.62 17.59 23.88
CA ALA A 512 13.23 17.87 24.25
C ALA A 512 12.37 16.61 24.49
N VAL A 513 12.97 15.42 24.48
CA VAL A 513 12.27 14.14 24.63
C VAL A 513 12.96 13.19 25.62
N ASP A 514 12.19 12.31 26.26
CA ASP A 514 12.75 11.24 27.08
C ASP A 514 13.38 10.16 26.18
N PHE A 515 14.71 10.17 26.10
CA PHE A 515 15.47 9.22 25.27
C PHE A 515 15.39 7.77 25.78
N PRO A 516 15.54 7.47 27.09
CA PRO A 516 15.27 6.13 27.63
C PRO A 516 13.90 5.54 27.28
N GLU A 517 12.82 6.31 27.44
CA GLU A 517 11.43 5.94 27.10
C GLU A 517 11.30 5.65 25.60
N GLY A 518 11.73 6.60 24.75
CA GLY A 518 11.64 6.44 23.30
C GLY A 518 12.43 5.23 22.80
N LYS A 519 13.61 4.95 23.37
CA LYS A 519 14.39 3.74 23.09
C LYS A 519 13.66 2.46 23.50
N ARG A 520 13.02 2.45 24.68
CA ARG A 520 12.22 1.32 25.17
C ARG A 520 11.08 1.00 24.20
N LEU A 521 10.33 2.02 23.80
CA LEU A 521 9.17 1.88 22.90
C LEU A 521 9.58 1.55 21.46
N PHE A 522 10.69 2.10 20.97
CA PHE A 522 11.26 1.72 19.67
C PHE A 522 11.63 0.23 19.62
N ASN A 523 12.26 -0.31 20.69
CA ASN A 523 12.52 -1.74 20.79
C ASN A 523 11.22 -2.56 20.87
N SER A 524 10.18 -2.06 21.54
CA SER A 524 8.86 -2.70 21.56
C SER A 524 8.24 -2.77 20.17
N ALA A 525 8.35 -1.70 19.37
CA ALA A 525 7.88 -1.67 17.98
C ALA A 525 8.60 -2.72 17.10
N ILE A 526 9.91 -2.90 17.27
CA ILE A 526 10.67 -3.98 16.60
C ILE A 526 10.15 -5.37 17.01
N ILE A 527 9.89 -5.60 18.29
CA ILE A 527 9.36 -6.88 18.80
C ILE A 527 7.94 -7.13 18.25
N ALA A 528 7.09 -6.11 18.23
CA ALA A 528 5.75 -6.16 17.68
C ALA A 528 5.75 -6.51 16.18
N LEU A 529 6.63 -5.89 15.40
CA LEU A 529 6.81 -6.22 13.97
C LEU A 529 7.31 -7.66 13.77
N ARG A 530 8.29 -8.13 14.56
CA ARG A 530 8.75 -9.53 14.53
C ARG A 530 7.63 -10.52 14.87
N ARG A 531 6.77 -10.21 15.86
CA ARG A 531 5.59 -11.04 16.21
C ARG A 531 4.46 -10.97 15.19
N SER A 532 4.36 -9.87 14.43
CA SER A 532 3.40 -9.69 13.34
C SER A 532 3.79 -10.44 12.06
N SER A 533 5.09 -10.74 11.87
CA SER A 533 5.62 -11.54 10.77
C SER A 533 5.01 -12.95 10.73
N ILE A 534 4.77 -13.47 9.53
CA ILE A 534 4.16 -14.79 9.26
C ILE A 534 5.23 -15.78 8.79
N GLU A 535 6.10 -15.34 7.89
CA GLU A 535 7.15 -16.15 7.26
C GLU A 535 8.50 -15.43 7.32
N ASN A 536 9.58 -16.23 7.32
CA ASN A 536 10.95 -15.71 7.30
C ASN A 536 11.17 -14.77 6.10
N ASN A 537 11.67 -13.55 6.38
CA ASN A 537 11.93 -12.51 5.37
C ASN A 537 10.67 -12.02 4.61
N ASP A 538 9.50 -12.08 5.25
CA ASP A 538 8.34 -11.29 4.82
C ASP A 538 8.53 -9.77 5.06
N ILE A 539 7.64 -8.95 4.52
CA ILE A 539 7.71 -7.48 4.63
C ILE A 539 7.88 -7.02 6.10
N THR A 540 7.11 -7.58 7.02
CA THR A 540 7.05 -7.10 8.41
C THR A 540 8.28 -7.53 9.22
N GLY A 541 8.74 -8.76 9.06
CA GLY A 541 10.00 -9.24 9.63
C GLY A 541 11.20 -8.45 9.08
N ARG A 542 11.22 -8.22 7.76
CA ARG A 542 12.26 -7.41 7.12
C ARG A 542 12.27 -5.95 7.62
N SER A 543 11.11 -5.35 7.85
CA SER A 543 11.01 -4.01 8.46
C SER A 543 11.64 -3.96 9.85
N ALA A 544 11.47 -5.00 10.68
CA ALA A 544 12.08 -5.06 12.01
C ALA A 544 13.62 -5.14 11.96
N GLU A 545 14.18 -5.89 10.99
CA GLU A 545 15.64 -5.96 10.79
C GLU A 545 16.22 -4.64 10.26
N ILE A 546 15.52 -4.00 9.32
CA ILE A 546 15.89 -2.67 8.82
C ILE A 546 15.93 -1.65 9.96
N LEU A 547 14.91 -1.62 10.84
CA LEU A 547 14.87 -0.73 12.00
C LEU A 547 16.01 -1.01 13.00
N THR A 548 16.34 -2.29 13.25
CA THR A 548 17.45 -2.69 14.12
C THR A 548 18.80 -2.16 13.58
N GLN A 549 19.01 -2.24 12.27
CA GLN A 549 20.21 -1.73 11.60
C GLN A 549 20.24 -0.21 11.58
N LEU A 550 19.11 0.45 11.28
CA LEU A 550 18.95 1.90 11.28
C LEU A 550 19.28 2.53 12.64
N TRP A 551 18.80 1.93 13.74
CA TRP A 551 19.15 2.36 15.10
C TRP A 551 20.66 2.36 15.34
N THR A 552 21.36 1.33 14.86
CA THR A 552 22.82 1.19 14.99
C THR A 552 23.56 2.25 14.16
N MET A 553 23.08 2.52 12.94
CA MET A 553 23.61 3.58 12.08
C MET A 553 23.38 4.99 12.65
N TYR A 554 22.27 5.23 13.34
CA TYR A 554 21.98 6.53 13.96
C TYR A 554 22.82 6.72 15.22
N SER A 555 22.95 5.67 16.04
CA SER A 555 23.76 5.67 17.28
C SER A 555 25.25 5.99 17.09
N THR A 556 25.75 5.92 15.85
CA THR A 556 27.17 6.14 15.50
C THR A 556 27.44 7.45 14.76
N ARG A 557 26.41 8.27 14.51
CA ARG A 557 26.49 9.46 13.65
C ARG A 557 26.05 10.73 14.40
N ARG A 558 26.30 11.88 13.77
CA ARG A 558 25.88 13.21 14.28
C ARG A 558 24.35 13.33 14.30
N PRO A 559 23.79 14.31 15.04
CA PRO A 559 22.38 14.66 14.97
C PRO A 559 21.89 14.76 13.53
N ARG A 560 20.79 14.08 13.22
CA ARG A 560 20.17 14.09 11.90
C ARG A 560 19.09 15.15 11.82
N SER A 561 19.00 15.77 10.65
CA SER A 561 17.89 16.64 10.28
C SER A 561 16.56 15.90 10.42
N THR A 562 15.54 16.55 11.00
CA THR A 562 14.15 16.08 10.95
C THR A 562 13.44 16.46 9.65
N TYR A 563 14.08 17.21 8.74
CA TYR A 563 13.55 17.51 7.41
C TYR A 563 13.71 16.31 6.49
N LEU A 564 12.61 15.90 5.85
CA LEU A 564 12.59 14.74 4.97
C LEU A 564 13.11 15.11 3.57
N ARG A 565 13.89 14.20 2.99
CA ARG A 565 14.39 14.24 1.62
C ARG A 565 13.41 13.54 0.67
N VAL A 566 12.74 12.49 1.17
CA VAL A 566 11.55 11.91 0.53
C VAL A 566 10.32 12.68 1.03
N ASN A 567 9.58 13.32 0.12
CA ASN A 567 8.35 14.08 0.44
C ASN A 567 7.12 13.64 -0.39
N GLY A 568 7.33 13.13 -1.62
CA GLY A 568 6.30 12.62 -2.54
C GLY A 568 5.50 11.39 -2.09
N ARG A 569 5.52 11.03 -0.80
CA ARG A 569 4.79 9.90 -0.20
C ARG A 569 3.80 10.34 0.89
N LEU A 570 3.50 11.64 0.97
CA LEU A 570 2.62 12.23 1.99
C LEU A 570 3.08 11.81 3.40
N ALA A 571 2.20 11.48 4.33
CA ALA A 571 2.57 11.04 5.69
C ALA A 571 3.50 9.80 5.72
N ALA A 572 3.40 8.88 4.76
CA ALA A 572 4.29 7.72 4.68
C ALA A 572 5.76 8.10 4.36
N SER A 573 6.02 9.36 3.97
CA SER A 573 7.36 9.88 3.72
C SER A 573 8.33 9.64 4.87
N VAL A 574 7.89 9.72 6.13
CA VAL A 574 8.76 9.46 7.30
C VAL A 574 9.36 8.05 7.29
N ILE A 575 8.61 7.06 6.79
CA ILE A 575 9.08 5.68 6.61
C ILE A 575 10.06 5.62 5.44
N PHE A 576 9.68 6.14 4.26
CA PHE A 576 10.51 6.05 3.06
C PHE A 576 11.83 6.83 3.18
N ASP A 577 11.85 7.92 3.93
CA ASP A 577 13.04 8.67 4.28
C ASP A 577 13.95 7.88 5.25
N SER A 578 13.36 7.18 6.23
CA SER A 578 14.08 6.23 7.10
C SER A 578 14.66 5.03 6.30
N LEU A 579 13.96 4.58 5.25
CA LEU A 579 14.46 3.55 4.33
C LEU A 579 15.58 4.07 3.42
N LEU A 580 15.54 5.34 3.01
CA LEU A 580 16.63 5.99 2.26
C LEU A 580 17.88 6.12 3.15
N ASP A 581 17.71 6.63 4.37
CA ASP A 581 18.76 6.73 5.39
C ASP A 581 19.46 5.39 5.68
N TRP A 582 18.69 4.29 5.66
CA TRP A 582 19.20 2.93 5.79
C TRP A 582 20.03 2.50 4.57
N ARG A 583 19.51 2.71 3.35
CA ARG A 583 20.20 2.31 2.10
C ARG A 583 21.54 3.01 1.92
N GLU A 584 21.58 4.32 2.07
CA GLU A 584 22.82 5.11 1.94
C GLU A 584 23.83 4.72 3.02
N GLY A 585 23.36 4.46 4.24
CA GLY A 585 24.21 3.98 5.33
C GLY A 585 24.86 2.61 5.04
N PHE A 586 24.23 1.78 4.21
CA PHE A 586 24.83 0.54 3.71
C PHE A 586 25.88 0.82 2.63
N GLU A 587 25.57 1.65 1.63
CA GLU A 587 26.48 2.01 0.54
C GLU A 587 27.79 2.62 1.08
N GLU A 588 27.71 3.60 1.99
CA GLU A 588 28.88 4.20 2.66
C GLU A 588 29.71 3.17 3.47
N SER A 589 29.05 2.16 4.06
CA SER A 589 29.72 1.09 4.83
C SER A 589 30.41 0.05 3.93
N HIS A 590 30.01 -0.05 2.67
CA HIS A 590 30.67 -0.87 1.66
C HIS A 590 31.86 -0.13 1.06
N ASP A 591 31.70 1.13 0.66
CA ASP A 591 32.78 1.94 0.08
C ASP A 591 33.96 2.09 1.05
N SER A 592 33.68 2.32 2.33
CA SER A 592 34.70 2.39 3.39
C SER A 592 35.41 1.06 3.73
N ARG A 593 34.95 -0.07 3.17
CA ARG A 593 35.62 -1.38 3.27
C ARG A 593 36.48 -1.72 2.04
N THR A 594 36.40 -0.91 0.97
CA THR A 594 37.32 -1.03 -0.16
C THR A 594 38.70 -0.51 0.24
N PRO A 595 39.79 -1.29 0.13
CA PRO A 595 41.11 -0.81 0.49
C PRO A 595 41.50 0.38 -0.39
N ALA A 596 41.90 1.50 0.23
CA ALA A 596 42.43 2.64 -0.50
C ALA A 596 43.61 2.20 -1.37
N THR A 597 43.57 2.54 -2.66
CA THR A 597 44.57 2.14 -3.64
C THR A 597 45.95 2.58 -3.16
N VAL A 598 46.88 1.63 -2.99
CA VAL A 598 48.23 1.89 -2.51
C VAL A 598 48.90 2.92 -3.43
N PRO A 599 49.42 4.05 -2.92
CA PRO A 599 50.11 5.02 -3.76
C PRO A 599 51.38 4.37 -4.33
N PRO A 600 51.72 4.61 -5.62
CA PRO A 600 52.86 3.97 -6.24
C PRO A 600 54.15 4.34 -5.50
N SER A 601 54.92 3.32 -5.14
CA SER A 601 56.21 3.46 -4.48
C SER A 601 57.21 4.19 -5.38
N SER A 602 58.03 5.04 -4.75
CA SER A 602 59.19 5.69 -5.36
C SER A 602 60.25 4.67 -5.83
N GLU A 603 61.18 5.15 -6.66
CA GLU A 603 62.31 4.40 -7.27
C GLU A 603 61.90 3.57 -8.52
N GLU A 604 62.66 3.51 -9.62
CA GLU A 604 64.07 3.87 -9.84
C GLU A 604 64.32 4.88 -10.98
N MET A 605 65.43 5.60 -10.86
CA MET A 605 65.99 6.52 -11.85
C MET A 605 67.17 5.83 -12.57
N GLN A 606 67.19 5.77 -13.91
CA GLN A 606 68.40 5.59 -14.76
C GLN A 606 68.15 6.04 -16.22
N PRO A 607 69.20 6.33 -17.02
CA PRO A 607 69.21 7.55 -17.84
C PRO A 607 68.96 7.37 -19.35
N SER A 608 68.74 8.52 -20.00
CA SER A 608 68.63 8.66 -21.45
C SER A 608 69.96 8.41 -22.18
N PHE A 609 69.87 7.74 -23.33
CA PHE A 609 70.88 7.84 -24.40
C PHE A 609 70.20 8.23 -25.72
N ARG A 610 70.95 8.95 -26.55
CA ARG A 610 70.45 9.66 -27.75
C ARG A 610 70.07 8.73 -28.90
N GLY A 611 69.03 9.16 -29.63
CA GLY A 611 68.88 9.00 -31.08
C GLY A 611 68.44 10.34 -31.64
#